data_AF-A0A2S3YQ45-F1
#
_entry.id   AF-A0A2S3YQ45-F1
#
_cell.length_a   1.000
_cell.length_b   1.000
_cell.length_c   1.000
_cell.angle_alpha   90.00
_cell.angle_beta   90.00
_cell.angle_gamma   90.00
#
_symmetry.space_group_name_H-M   'P 1'
#
loop_
_entity.id
_entity.type
_entity.pdbx_description
1 polymer ?
#
loop_
_entity_poly.entity_id
_entity_poly.type
_entity_poly.pdbx_seq_one_letter_code
_entity_poly.pdbx_strand_id
1 'polypeptide(L)'
;MKTVVAALLCGMFAAGVANAAMVTNKDGESAILVIVEGEGRIEVVVDSGATEMICPSGCFVTAPSGDHIGLQGDETIEIVNGSVVVK
;
A
#
# COMPACT_ATOMS: atom_id res chain seq x y z
N MET A 1 10.36 11.30 -56.12
CA MET A 1 9.47 10.15 -55.88
C MET A 1 9.53 9.81 -54.42
N LYS A 2 8.36 9.74 -53.77
CA LYS A 2 8.05 8.96 -52.57
C LYS A 2 8.75 9.36 -51.25
N THR A 3 8.16 10.39 -50.64
CA THR A 3 7.70 10.41 -49.24
C THR A 3 8.00 9.15 -48.44
N VAL A 4 8.97 9.20 -47.52
CA VAL A 4 9.06 8.22 -46.43
C VAL A 4 8.44 8.87 -45.22
N VAL A 5 7.30 8.31 -44.86
CA VAL A 5 6.32 8.78 -43.89
C VAL A 5 6.91 8.70 -42.48
N ALA A 6 6.70 9.78 -41.73
CA ALA A 6 6.94 9.87 -40.30
C ALA A 6 6.17 8.78 -39.56
N ALA A 7 6.88 7.97 -38.77
CA ALA A 7 6.29 7.09 -37.78
C ALA A 7 6.72 7.59 -36.39
N LEU A 8 6.06 8.64 -35.90
CA LEU A 8 6.07 8.98 -34.48
C LEU A 8 5.30 7.86 -33.75
N LEU A 9 6.01 6.87 -33.22
CA LEU A 9 5.43 5.95 -32.25
C LEU A 9 5.24 6.72 -30.93
N CYS A 10 4.04 7.27 -30.73
CA CYS A 10 3.57 7.65 -29.41
C CYS A 10 3.34 6.38 -28.59
N GLY A 11 4.33 5.97 -27.81
CA GLY A 11 4.16 4.95 -26.78
C GLY A 11 3.22 5.49 -25.69
N MET A 12 2.00 4.96 -25.61
CA MET A 12 1.16 5.16 -24.44
C MET A 12 1.77 4.36 -23.30
N PHE A 13 2.48 5.04 -22.40
CA PHE A 13 2.81 4.47 -21.10
C PHE A 13 1.49 4.30 -20.34
N ALA A 14 1.01 3.07 -20.22
CA ALA A 14 -0.05 2.75 -19.29
C ALA A 14 0.52 2.95 -17.88
N ALA A 15 0.24 4.10 -17.27
CA ALA A 15 0.40 4.25 -15.83
C ALA A 15 -0.58 3.26 -15.19
N GLY A 16 -0.05 2.15 -14.65
CA GLY A 16 -0.85 1.24 -13.85
C GLY A 16 -1.51 2.04 -12.73
N VAL A 17 -2.81 1.85 -12.54
CA VAL A 17 -3.52 2.39 -11.38
C VAL A 17 -2.88 1.77 -10.13
N ALA A 18 -2.04 2.55 -9.45
CA ALA A 18 -1.51 2.16 -8.15
C ALA A 18 -2.67 2.28 -7.15
N ASN A 19 -3.44 1.20 -7.01
CA ASN A 19 -4.26 1.04 -5.83
C ASN A 19 -3.29 0.73 -4.70
N ALA A 20 -3.39 1.47 -3.61
CA ALA A 20 -2.62 1.24 -2.42
C ALA A 20 -3.57 0.90 -1.28
N ALA A 21 -3.16 -0.04 -0.43
CA ALA A 21 -3.92 -0.37 0.74
C ALA A 21 -3.98 0.84 1.67
N MET A 22 -5.07 0.99 2.40
CA MET A 22 -5.21 2.06 3.41
C MET A 22 -5.30 1.44 4.78
N VAL A 23 -4.60 2.02 5.74
CA VAL A 23 -4.71 1.62 7.15
C VAL A 23 -5.24 2.77 7.98
N THR A 24 -6.25 2.50 8.80
CA THR A 24 -6.77 3.46 9.77
C THR A 24 -6.55 2.95 11.19
N ASN A 25 -5.87 3.72 12.03
CA ASN A 25 -5.73 3.37 13.43
C ASN A 25 -6.97 3.80 14.22
N LYS A 26 -7.74 2.84 14.75
CA LYS A 26 -8.92 3.10 15.59
C LYS A 26 -8.61 3.06 17.08
N ASP A 27 -7.37 2.75 17.45
CA ASP A 27 -6.94 2.71 18.84
C ASP A 27 -6.66 4.11 19.40
N GLY A 28 -6.62 4.21 20.73
CA GLY A 28 -6.34 5.45 21.44
C GLY A 28 -4.86 5.83 21.53
N GLU A 29 -3.97 5.04 20.93
CA GLU A 29 -2.52 5.23 20.96
C GLU A 29 -1.92 5.01 19.55
N SER A 30 -0.73 5.55 19.30
CA SER A 30 0.01 5.32 18.06
C SER A 30 0.36 3.84 17.89
N ALA A 31 0.13 3.31 16.69
CA ALA A 31 0.48 1.93 16.35
C ALA A 31 1.69 1.91 15.42
N ILE A 32 2.58 0.94 15.61
CA ILE A 32 3.74 0.71 14.74
C ILE A 32 3.46 -0.54 13.90
N LEU A 33 3.48 -0.36 12.59
CA LEU A 33 3.38 -1.44 11.61
C LEU A 33 4.74 -1.72 11.01
N VAL A 34 5.09 -2.99 10.88
CA VAL A 34 6.24 -3.39 10.06
C VAL A 34 5.70 -3.84 8.72
N ILE A 35 6.15 -3.22 7.64
CA ILE A 35 5.69 -3.48 6.29
C ILE A 35 6.84 -4.04 5.48
N VAL A 36 6.60 -5.17 4.82
CA VAL A 36 7.53 -5.81 3.89
C VAL A 36 6.91 -5.83 2.49
N GLU A 37 7.52 -5.13 1.55
CA GLU A 37 7.11 -5.06 0.15
C GLU A 37 8.31 -5.42 -0.73
N GLY A 38 8.21 -6.55 -1.45
CA GLY A 38 9.34 -7.13 -2.17
C GLY A 38 10.52 -7.46 -1.24
N GLU A 39 11.67 -6.84 -1.48
CA GLU A 39 12.87 -6.96 -0.63
C GLU A 39 13.00 -5.83 0.42
N GLY A 40 12.08 -4.86 0.39
CA GLY A 40 12.08 -3.71 1.28
C GLY A 40 11.33 -4.00 2.57
N ARG A 41 11.89 -3.54 3.71
CA ARG A 41 11.23 -3.53 5.02
C ARG A 41 11.24 -2.13 5.59
N ILE A 42 10.07 -1.62 5.95
CA ILE A 42 9.90 -0.30 6.57
C ILE A 42 9.04 -0.41 7.82
N GLU A 43 9.19 0.55 8.73
CA GLU A 43 8.29 0.73 9.87
C GLU A 43 7.46 1.99 9.64
N VAL A 44 6.15 1.84 9.76
CA VAL A 44 5.19 2.93 9.60
C VAL A 44 4.50 3.16 10.93
N VAL A 45 4.57 4.39 11.43
CA VAL A 45 3.83 4.80 12.61
C VAL A 45 2.51 5.40 12.15
N VAL A 46 1.40 4.87 12.67
CA VAL A 46 0.06 5.37 12.41
C VAL A 46 -0.47 5.95 13.71
N ASP A 47 -0.58 7.27 13.79
CA ASP A 47 -1.10 7.97 14.95
C ASP A 47 -2.56 7.59 15.24
N SER A 48 -3.01 7.76 16.49
CA SER A 48 -4.38 7.48 16.89
C SER A 48 -5.39 8.26 16.02
N GLY A 49 -6.35 7.54 15.42
CA GLY A 49 -7.35 8.13 14.55
C GLY A 49 -6.86 8.51 13.15
N ALA A 50 -5.57 8.34 12.84
CA ALA A 50 -5.01 8.66 11.54
C ALA A 50 -5.29 7.55 10.51
N THR A 51 -5.31 7.95 9.23
CA THR A 51 -5.36 7.05 8.09
C THR A 51 -4.12 7.27 7.25
N GLU A 52 -3.37 6.21 7.00
CA GLU A 52 -2.16 6.21 6.20
C GLU A 52 -2.31 5.29 5.00
N MET A 53 -1.66 5.66 3.91
CA MET A 53 -1.61 4.83 2.70
C MET A 53 -0.37 3.93 2.77
N ILE A 54 -0.57 2.64 2.52
CA ILE A 54 0.46 1.61 2.59
C ILE A 54 0.38 0.68 1.38
N CYS A 55 1.47 0.00 1.05
CA CYS A 55 1.44 -1.16 0.15
C CYS A 55 0.82 -0.90 -1.24
N PRO A 56 1.39 0.00 -2.05
CA PRO A 56 0.92 0.30 -3.42
C PRO A 56 1.00 -0.88 -4.40
N SER A 57 1.77 -1.93 -4.08
CA SER A 57 1.90 -3.12 -4.93
C SER A 57 1.57 -4.43 -4.20
N GLY A 58 0.89 -4.33 -3.04
CA GLY A 58 0.73 -5.43 -2.09
C GLY A 58 1.95 -5.62 -1.18
N CYS A 59 1.75 -6.16 0.01
CA CYS A 59 2.78 -6.27 1.04
C CYS A 59 2.41 -7.30 2.11
N PHE A 60 3.36 -7.58 2.98
CA PHE A 60 3.11 -8.22 4.26
C PHE A 60 3.20 -7.19 5.38
N VAL A 61 2.16 -7.13 6.20
CA VAL A 61 2.07 -6.24 7.38
C VAL A 61 2.17 -7.09 8.64
N THR A 62 3.05 -6.69 9.55
CA THR A 62 3.05 -7.16 10.93
C THR A 62 2.39 -6.10 11.81
N ALA A 63 1.31 -6.49 12.49
CA ALA A 63 0.56 -5.66 13.42
C ALA A 63 1.27 -5.57 14.79
N PRO A 64 0.93 -4.57 15.63
CA PRO A 64 1.43 -4.47 17.01
C PRO A 64 1.13 -5.70 17.87
N SER A 65 0.02 -6.40 17.60
CA SER A 65 -0.34 -7.67 18.25
C SER A 65 0.62 -8.83 17.94
N GLY A 66 1.44 -8.69 16.89
CA GLY A 66 2.25 -9.76 16.32
C GLY A 66 1.57 -10.51 15.17
N ASP A 67 0.34 -10.13 14.79
CA ASP A 67 -0.35 -10.73 13.64
C ASP A 67 0.36 -10.40 12.33
N HIS A 68 0.42 -11.35 11.40
CA HIS A 68 1.05 -11.18 10.08
C HIS A 68 0.01 -11.38 8.99
N ILE A 69 -0.20 -10.36 8.16
CA ILE A 69 -1.26 -10.34 7.14
C ILE A 69 -0.67 -9.95 5.80
N GLY A 70 -1.03 -10.68 4.75
CA GLY A 70 -0.71 -10.32 3.37
C GLY A 70 -1.83 -9.47 2.77
N LEU A 71 -1.47 -8.36 2.14
CA LEU A 71 -2.35 -7.45 1.42
C LEU A 71 -1.97 -7.45 -0.06
N GLN A 72 -2.95 -7.36 -0.95
CA GLN A 72 -2.78 -7.27 -2.41
C GLN A 72 -2.64 -5.83 -2.90
N GLY A 73 -2.97 -4.84 -2.06
CA GLY A 73 -2.78 -3.41 -2.33
C GLY A 73 -4.06 -2.65 -2.65
N ASP A 74 -5.23 -3.29 -2.64
CA ASP A 74 -6.53 -2.64 -2.82
C ASP A 74 -7.40 -2.67 -1.56
N GLU A 75 -6.89 -3.24 -0.47
CA GLU A 75 -7.63 -3.42 0.76
C GLU A 75 -7.63 -2.17 1.66
N THR A 76 -8.74 -1.95 2.37
CA THR A 76 -8.78 -1.01 3.49
C THR A 76 -8.78 -1.80 4.80
N ILE A 77 -7.80 -1.53 5.65
CA ILE A 77 -7.62 -2.20 6.92
C ILE A 77 -7.76 -1.22 8.09
N GLU A 78 -8.17 -1.73 9.24
CA GLU A 78 -8.27 -0.97 10.48
C GLU A 78 -7.45 -1.64 11.58
N ILE A 79 -6.76 -0.84 12.40
CA ILE A 79 -6.09 -1.32 13.60
C ILE A 79 -7.06 -1.18 14.77
N VAL A 80 -7.39 -2.29 15.41
CA VAL A 80 -8.31 -2.38 16.53
C VAL A 80 -7.68 -3.27 17.61
N ASN A 81 -7.44 -2.71 18.79
CA ASN A 81 -6.74 -3.31 19.91
C ASN A 81 -5.38 -3.91 19.51
N GLY A 82 -4.64 -3.23 18.64
CA GLY A 82 -3.34 -3.67 18.12
C GLY A 82 -3.39 -4.78 17.06
N SER A 83 -4.57 -5.34 16.76
CA SER A 83 -4.77 -6.28 15.66
C SER A 83 -5.28 -5.58 14.41
N VAL A 84 -4.98 -6.15 13.24
CA VAL A 84 -5.43 -5.62 11.95
C VAL A 84 -6.67 -6.37 11.49
N VAL A 85 -7.70 -5.61 11.10
CA VAL A 85 -8.97 -6.11 10.57
C VAL A 85 -9.11 -5.63 9.12
N VAL A 86 -9.28 -6.57 8.19
CA VAL A 86 -9.53 -6.26 6.77
C VAL A 86 -11.02 -6.02 6.56
N LYS A 87 -11.37 -4.98 5.81
CA LYS A 87 -12.74 -4.54 5.59
C LYS A 87 -13.24 -4.85 4.18
#